data_AF-A0A7I8D9T9-F1
#
_entry.id   AF-A0A7I8D9T9-F1
#
_cell.length_a   1.000
_cell.length_b   1.000
_cell.length_c   1.000
_cell.angle_alpha   90.00
_cell.angle_beta   90.00
_cell.angle_gamma   90.00
#
_symmetry.space_group_name_H-M   'P 1'
#
loop_
_entity.id
_entity.type
_entity.pdbx_description
1 polymer ?
#
loop_
_entity_poly.entity_id
_entity_poly.type
_entity_poly.pdbx_seq_one_letter_code
_entity_poly.pdbx_strand_id
1 'polypeptide(L)'
;MRQVAPFKHGPERIEERHPHVKHIDWASMFPTEVILHGPPRKEVALTFDDGPDDVWTPRILDVLALHDVIREIMSLDYKIIFWNVDSLDGAGLTAPQVTANILAHAGPGSIVLLHSAGGRGESLEDTVEALPYVIRTLREEGYKLVTVSDLLNIPSYKSGQIEMRQSQSQLSMRELALLF
;
A
#
# COMPACT_ATOMS: atom_id res chain seq x y z
N MET A 1 -26.49 -5.14 -9.23
CA MET A 1 -25.79 -5.66 -8.03
C MET A 1 -25.07 -6.92 -8.44
N ARG A 2 -23.74 -6.99 -8.27
CA ARG A 2 -23.01 -8.26 -8.45
C ARG A 2 -23.47 -9.22 -7.36
N GLN A 3 -23.82 -10.44 -7.74
CA GLN A 3 -24.23 -11.47 -6.80
C GLN A 3 -22.93 -12.09 -6.25
N VAL A 4 -22.39 -11.51 -5.18
CA VAL A 4 -21.21 -12.07 -4.49
C VAL A 4 -21.68 -13.35 -3.80
N ALA A 5 -21.02 -14.48 -4.09
CA ALA A 5 -21.31 -15.72 -3.39
C ALA A 5 -21.18 -15.48 -1.87
N PRO A 6 -22.06 -16.03 -1.02
CA PRO A 6 -21.97 -15.78 0.41
C PRO A 6 -20.59 -16.18 0.92
N PHE A 7 -20.03 -15.35 1.80
CA PHE A 7 -18.93 -15.77 2.67
C PHE A 7 -19.43 -17.02 3.38
N LYS A 8 -19.01 -18.20 2.93
CA LYS A 8 -19.35 -19.46 3.58
C LYS A 8 -18.55 -19.48 4.87
N HIS A 9 -19.06 -18.78 5.88
CA HIS A 9 -18.86 -18.85 7.33
C HIS A 9 -19.58 -17.63 7.95
N GLY A 10 -20.91 -17.62 7.82
CA GLY A 10 -21.80 -16.87 8.72
C GLY A 10 -21.94 -17.61 10.06
N PRO A 11 -22.60 -17.00 11.05
CA PRO A 11 -22.20 -17.02 12.46
C PRO A 11 -22.40 -18.38 13.12
N GLU A 12 -21.38 -19.23 13.08
CA GLU A 12 -21.23 -20.36 13.99
C GLU A 12 -19.81 -20.38 14.52
N ARG A 13 -19.67 -20.08 15.82
CA ARG A 13 -18.51 -20.42 16.62
C ARG A 13 -18.38 -21.95 16.64
N ILE A 14 -17.64 -22.52 15.70
CA ILE A 14 -17.24 -23.92 15.77
C ILE A 14 -15.80 -23.99 15.30
N GLU A 15 -14.88 -23.99 16.29
CA GLU A 15 -13.65 -24.77 16.45
C GLU A 15 -12.81 -25.24 15.22
N GLU A 16 -13.03 -24.77 14.01
CA GLU A 16 -12.17 -25.01 12.86
C GLU A 16 -11.14 -23.90 12.81
N ARG A 17 -9.97 -24.21 13.39
CA ARG A 17 -8.76 -23.40 13.38
C ARG A 17 -8.55 -22.79 11.98
N HIS A 18 -8.83 -21.49 11.90
CA HIS A 18 -8.33 -20.56 10.89
C HIS A 18 -6.85 -20.88 10.60
N PRO A 19 -6.35 -20.67 9.37
CA PRO A 19 -4.93 -20.90 9.09
C PRO A 19 -4.13 -20.14 10.15
N HIS A 20 -3.39 -20.85 11.00
CA HIS A 20 -2.54 -20.24 12.00
C HIS A 20 -1.46 -19.47 11.24
N VAL A 21 -1.72 -18.20 10.94
CA VAL A 21 -0.74 -17.31 10.34
C VAL A 21 0.39 -17.24 11.34
N LYS A 22 1.52 -17.84 10.97
CA LYS A 22 2.70 -17.80 11.83
C LYS A 22 3.13 -16.34 11.92
N HIS A 23 3.32 -15.86 13.14
CA HIS A 23 3.93 -14.56 13.36
C HIS A 23 5.40 -14.63 12.90
N ILE A 24 5.62 -14.23 11.65
CA ILE A 24 6.94 -14.17 11.02
C ILE A 24 7.45 -12.74 11.18
N ASP A 25 8.66 -12.59 11.69
CA ASP A 25 9.37 -11.32 11.60
C ASP A 25 9.88 -11.13 10.16
N TRP A 26 9.01 -10.57 9.32
CA TRP A 26 9.28 -10.37 7.90
C TRP A 26 10.44 -9.40 7.66
N ALA A 27 10.60 -8.38 8.50
CA ALA A 27 11.71 -7.42 8.42
C ALA A 27 13.06 -8.10 8.66
N SER A 28 13.14 -9.01 9.64
CA SER A 28 14.35 -9.79 9.88
C SER A 28 14.60 -10.84 8.79
N MET A 29 13.55 -11.44 8.24
CA MET A 29 13.68 -12.52 7.25
C MET A 29 13.98 -12.00 5.84
N PHE A 30 13.48 -10.80 5.51
CA PHE A 30 13.57 -10.18 4.18
C PHE A 30 13.95 -8.69 4.31
N PRO A 31 15.15 -8.38 4.83
CA PRO A 31 15.54 -7.00 5.14
C PRO A 31 15.73 -6.11 3.91
N THR A 32 15.78 -6.70 2.71
CA THR A 32 15.85 -5.97 1.43
C THR A 32 14.47 -5.66 0.87
N GLU A 33 13.46 -6.45 1.22
CA GLU A 33 12.08 -6.32 0.74
C GLU A 33 11.18 -5.60 1.76
N VAL A 34 11.46 -5.75 3.07
CA VAL A 34 10.70 -5.15 4.17
C VAL A 34 11.59 -4.14 4.89
N ILE A 35 11.47 -2.89 4.46
CA ILE A 35 12.31 -1.77 4.91
C ILE A 35 11.52 -0.92 5.91
N LEU A 36 12.05 -0.77 7.13
CA LEU A 36 11.39 0.01 8.20
C LEU A 36 12.00 1.41 8.38
N HIS A 37 13.25 1.62 7.97
CA HIS A 37 13.93 2.90 8.07
C HIS A 37 15.03 3.04 7.02
N GLY A 38 15.36 4.29 6.68
CA GLY A 38 16.48 4.63 5.81
C GLY A 38 17.85 4.48 6.49
N PRO A 39 18.94 4.80 5.76
CA PRO A 39 20.28 4.89 6.34
C PRO A 39 20.36 6.02 7.37
N PRO A 40 21.32 6.00 8.31
CA PRO A 40 21.46 7.01 9.37
C PRO A 40 22.05 8.32 8.82
N ARG A 41 21.27 9.02 7.99
CA ARG A 41 21.57 10.32 7.38
C ARG A 41 20.58 11.36 7.88
N LYS A 42 20.88 12.64 7.63
CA LYS A 42 19.97 13.75 7.96
C LYS A 42 18.90 13.89 6.88
N GLU A 43 18.13 12.83 6.69
CA GLU A 43 17.09 12.67 5.68
C GLU A 43 15.84 12.11 6.37
N VAL A 44 14.65 12.54 5.95
CA VAL A 44 13.38 12.04 6.45
C VAL A 44 12.39 11.94 5.30
N ALA A 45 11.66 10.84 5.22
CA ALA A 45 10.52 10.70 4.32
C ALA A 45 9.24 10.90 5.15
N LEU A 46 8.37 11.79 4.70
CA LEU A 46 7.03 11.94 5.26
C LEU A 46 6.08 11.06 4.45
N THR A 47 5.32 10.20 5.14
CA THR A 47 4.29 9.34 4.55
C THR A 47 2.94 9.69 5.16
N PHE A 48 1.89 9.63 4.35
CA PHE A 48 0.51 9.89 4.76
C PHE A 48 -0.35 8.74 4.27
N ASP A 49 -0.84 7.93 5.20
CA ASP A 49 -1.82 6.89 4.93
C ASP A 49 -3.25 7.45 5.12
N ASP A 50 -4.27 6.65 4.81
CA ASP A 50 -5.70 6.86 5.11
C ASP A 50 -6.44 7.99 4.33
N GLY A 51 -5.85 8.58 3.27
CA GLY A 51 -6.54 9.46 2.30
C GLY A 51 -6.88 8.82 0.94
N PRO A 52 -7.97 9.19 0.25
CA PRO A 52 -8.46 10.54 0.24
C PRO A 52 -9.67 10.68 1.16
N ASP A 53 -9.55 11.58 2.13
CA ASP A 53 -10.66 12.09 2.92
C ASP A 53 -11.05 13.47 2.40
N ASP A 54 -12.35 13.72 2.23
CA ASP A 54 -12.88 14.95 1.64
C ASP A 54 -12.55 16.21 2.44
N VAL A 55 -12.20 16.08 3.72
CA VAL A 55 -11.88 17.19 4.63
C VAL A 55 -10.37 17.30 4.85
N TRP A 56 -9.70 16.20 5.16
CA TRP A 56 -8.31 16.20 5.61
C TRP A 56 -7.31 16.14 4.47
N THR A 57 -7.58 15.37 3.42
CA THR A 57 -6.63 15.25 2.31
C THR A 57 -6.41 16.58 1.61
N PRO A 58 -7.43 17.37 1.23
CA PRO A 58 -7.21 18.71 0.67
C PRO A 58 -6.41 19.62 1.61
N ARG A 59 -6.70 19.59 2.92
CA ARG A 59 -6.01 20.43 3.90
C ARG A 59 -4.54 20.05 4.09
N ILE A 60 -4.22 18.76 4.06
CA ILE A 60 -2.83 18.29 4.09
C ILE A 60 -2.12 18.72 2.80
N LEU A 61 -2.76 18.53 1.64
CA LEU A 61 -2.20 18.99 0.36
C LEU A 61 -1.98 20.50 0.32
N ASP A 62 -2.86 21.30 0.92
CA ASP A 62 -2.69 22.75 1.06
C ASP A 62 -1.45 23.08 1.90
N VAL A 63 -1.26 22.42 3.05
CA VAL A 63 -0.06 22.62 3.88
C VAL A 63 1.21 22.22 3.13
N LEU A 64 1.20 21.09 2.43
CA LEU A 64 2.33 20.65 1.60
C LEU A 64 2.62 21.64 0.46
N ALA A 65 1.58 22.19 -0.17
CA ALA A 65 1.70 23.18 -1.23
C ALA A 65 2.29 24.51 -0.72
N LEU A 66 1.88 24.96 0.48
CA LEU A 66 2.43 26.15 1.14
C LEU A 66 3.94 26.05 1.45
N HIS A 67 4.46 24.82 1.54
CA HIS A 67 5.88 24.54 1.79
C HIS A 67 6.60 24.02 0.53
N ASP A 68 6.07 24.30 -0.67
CA ASP A 68 6.60 23.90 -1.98
C ASP A 68 6.74 22.39 -2.23
N VAL A 69 6.35 21.51 -1.29
CA VAL A 69 6.46 20.05 -1.43
C VAL A 69 5.65 19.53 -2.63
N ILE A 70 4.43 20.04 -2.84
CA ILE A 70 3.62 19.63 -4.00
C ILE A 70 4.27 20.07 -5.32
N ARG A 71 4.89 21.25 -5.35
CA ARG A 71 5.61 21.75 -6.52
C ARG A 71 6.82 20.87 -6.82
N GLU A 72 7.58 20.49 -5.80
CA GLU A 72 8.72 19.59 -5.91
C GLU A 72 8.30 18.21 -6.45
N ILE A 73 7.29 17.57 -5.84
CA ILE A 73 6.71 16.30 -6.31
C ILE A 73 6.35 16.38 -7.79
N MET A 74 5.65 17.43 -8.21
CA MET A 74 5.24 17.62 -9.60
C MET A 74 6.42 17.87 -10.54
N SER A 75 7.40 18.68 -10.14
CA SER A 75 8.62 18.96 -10.94
C SER A 75 9.49 17.72 -11.14
N LEU A 76 9.47 16.82 -10.16
CA LEU A 76 10.14 15.54 -10.19
C LEU A 76 9.24 14.46 -10.80
N ASP A 77 8.13 14.80 -11.47
CA ASP A 77 7.23 13.85 -12.15
C ASP A 77 6.78 12.67 -11.26
N TYR A 78 6.75 12.87 -9.93
CA TYR A 78 6.15 11.91 -9.02
C TYR A 78 4.62 11.95 -9.13
N LYS A 79 3.99 10.87 -8.68
CA LYS A 79 2.53 10.70 -8.71
C LYS A 79 2.02 10.62 -7.27
N ILE A 80 0.93 11.32 -6.99
CA ILE A 80 0.17 11.18 -5.73
C ILE A 80 -0.87 10.09 -5.97
N ILE A 81 -0.75 8.98 -5.26
CA ILE A 81 -1.60 7.80 -5.44
C ILE A 81 -2.53 7.67 -4.23
N PHE A 82 -3.81 7.49 -4.52
CA PHE A 82 -4.88 7.23 -3.56
C PHE A 82 -5.60 5.92 -3.96
N TRP A 83 -6.77 5.66 -3.37
CA TRP A 83 -7.65 4.54 -3.70
C TRP A 83 -9.04 5.00 -4.11
N ASN A 84 -9.78 4.11 -4.75
CA ASN A 84 -11.20 4.25 -5.02
C ASN A 84 -12.06 3.20 -4.30
N VAL A 85 -11.43 2.23 -3.62
CA VAL A 85 -12.11 1.20 -2.82
C VAL A 85 -11.55 1.27 -1.40
N ASP A 86 -12.41 1.62 -0.46
CA ASP A 86 -12.11 1.60 0.96
C ASP A 86 -12.72 0.33 1.58
N SER A 87 -11.90 -0.47 2.26
CA SER A 87 -12.36 -1.67 2.96
C SER A 87 -13.06 -1.35 4.28
N LEU A 88 -12.80 -0.15 4.84
CA LEU A 88 -13.23 0.31 6.17
C LEU A 88 -12.78 -0.63 7.30
N ASP A 89 -11.69 -1.36 7.12
CA ASP A 89 -11.21 -2.34 8.09
C ASP A 89 -10.69 -1.72 9.40
N GLY A 90 -10.29 -0.44 9.37
CA GLY A 90 -10.01 0.35 10.58
C GLY A 90 -11.23 0.68 11.45
N ALA A 91 -12.46 0.44 10.98
CA ALA A 91 -13.69 0.76 11.72
C ALA A 91 -14.17 -0.37 12.66
N GLY A 92 -13.35 -1.40 12.91
CA GLY A 92 -13.71 -2.54 13.76
C GLY A 92 -14.78 -3.45 13.12
N LEU A 93 -14.73 -3.59 11.79
CA LEU A 93 -15.66 -4.43 11.02
C LEU A 93 -15.30 -5.91 11.11
N THR A 94 -16.31 -6.76 10.92
CA THR A 94 -16.11 -8.22 10.82
C THR A 94 -15.52 -8.62 9.45
N ALA A 95 -14.85 -9.78 9.37
CA ALA A 95 -14.27 -10.28 8.13
C ALA A 95 -15.27 -10.35 6.94
N PRO A 96 -16.55 -10.76 7.13
CA PRO A 96 -17.55 -10.69 6.07
C PRO A 96 -17.89 -9.26 5.63
N GLN A 97 -17.88 -8.28 6.54
CA GLN A 97 -18.15 -6.88 6.20
C GLN A 97 -16.99 -6.26 5.43
N VAL A 98 -15.75 -6.49 5.87
CA VAL A 98 -14.53 -6.08 5.14
C VAL A 98 -14.53 -6.68 3.73
N THR A 99 -14.81 -7.99 3.63
CA THR A 99 -14.93 -8.69 2.34
C THR A 99 -16.00 -8.07 1.44
N ALA A 100 -17.19 -7.79 2.00
CA ALA A 100 -18.30 -7.22 1.24
C ALA A 100 -17.96 -5.82 0.72
N ASN A 101 -17.34 -4.97 1.53
CA ASN A 101 -16.91 -3.63 1.13
C ASN A 101 -15.94 -3.69 -0.05
N ILE A 102 -14.95 -4.59 0.00
CA ILE A 102 -13.97 -4.73 -1.09
C ILE A 102 -14.65 -5.25 -2.36
N LEU A 103 -15.32 -6.40 -2.29
CA LEU A 103 -15.84 -7.08 -3.48
C LEU A 103 -17.03 -6.35 -4.14
N ALA A 104 -17.81 -5.58 -3.38
CA ALA A 104 -18.91 -4.79 -3.93
C ALA A 104 -18.43 -3.58 -4.75
N HIS A 105 -17.26 -3.03 -4.43
CA HIS A 105 -16.74 -1.79 -5.04
C HIS A 105 -15.51 -2.02 -5.94
N ALA A 106 -14.85 -3.18 -5.86
CA ALA A 106 -13.74 -3.53 -6.72
C ALA A 106 -14.16 -3.69 -8.19
N GLY A 107 -13.40 -3.03 -9.07
CA GLY A 107 -13.53 -3.07 -10.53
C GLY A 107 -12.17 -3.12 -11.21
N PRO A 108 -12.13 -3.31 -12.55
CA PRO A 108 -10.88 -3.19 -13.31
C PRO A 108 -10.22 -1.83 -13.04
N GLY A 109 -8.95 -1.84 -12.62
CA GLY A 109 -8.22 -0.61 -12.30
C GLY A 109 -8.32 -0.15 -10.84
N SER A 110 -9.11 -0.82 -9.98
CA SER A 110 -9.24 -0.39 -8.58
C SER A 110 -7.93 -0.50 -7.81
N ILE A 111 -7.68 0.52 -6.99
CA ILE A 111 -6.72 0.48 -5.88
C ILE A 111 -7.54 0.34 -4.60
N VAL A 112 -7.19 -0.61 -3.74
CA VAL A 112 -7.94 -0.97 -2.52
C VAL A 112 -7.13 -0.57 -1.29
N LEU A 113 -7.72 0.20 -0.39
CA LEU A 113 -7.14 0.50 0.92
C LEU A 113 -7.41 -0.64 1.92
N LEU A 114 -6.35 -1.05 2.59
CA LEU A 114 -6.34 -1.95 3.74
C LEU A 114 -5.30 -1.43 4.73
N HIS A 115 -5.55 -1.58 6.03
CA HIS A 115 -4.58 -1.21 7.04
C HIS A 115 -3.68 -2.40 7.41
N SER A 116 -2.41 -2.14 7.70
CA SER A 116 -1.45 -3.15 8.19
C SER A 116 -1.08 -2.97 9.67
N ALA A 117 -1.63 -1.94 10.31
CA ALA A 117 -1.55 -1.68 11.73
C ALA A 117 -2.87 -1.06 12.22
N GLY A 118 -3.34 -1.47 13.40
CA GLY A 118 -4.49 -0.87 14.06
C GLY A 118 -4.09 0.24 15.03
N GLY A 119 -5.02 1.13 15.33
CA GLY A 119 -4.92 2.09 16.42
C GLY A 119 -4.95 1.42 17.80
N ARG A 120 -4.80 2.23 18.86
CA ARG A 120 -4.76 1.71 20.24
C ARG A 120 -6.12 1.10 20.63
N GLY A 121 -6.16 -0.23 20.73
CA GLY A 121 -7.37 -0.97 21.08
C GLY A 121 -8.16 -1.49 19.88
N GLU A 122 -7.66 -1.27 18.66
CA GLU A 122 -8.21 -1.83 17.43
C GLU A 122 -7.52 -3.16 17.11
N SER A 123 -8.22 -4.04 16.40
CA SER A 123 -7.74 -5.34 15.94
C SER A 123 -7.95 -5.44 14.44
N LEU A 124 -6.94 -5.94 13.72
CA LEU A 124 -7.03 -6.26 12.29
C LEU A 124 -7.18 -7.77 12.05
N GLU A 125 -7.55 -8.55 13.08
CA GLU A 125 -7.78 -10.00 12.93
C GLU A 125 -8.81 -10.29 11.84
N ASP A 126 -9.90 -9.51 11.79
CA ASP A 126 -10.93 -9.62 10.76
C ASP A 126 -10.40 -9.28 9.35
N THR A 127 -9.43 -8.38 9.22
CA THR A 127 -8.71 -8.14 7.95
C THR A 127 -7.90 -9.38 7.55
N VAL A 128 -7.14 -9.94 8.49
CA VAL A 128 -6.34 -11.15 8.28
C VAL A 128 -7.23 -12.34 7.86
N GLU A 129 -8.40 -12.48 8.46
CA GLU A 129 -9.39 -13.51 8.12
C GLU A 129 -10.06 -13.27 6.75
N ALA A 130 -10.34 -12.02 6.37
CA ALA A 130 -10.98 -11.69 5.10
C ALA A 130 -10.07 -11.91 3.88
N LEU A 131 -8.77 -11.62 4.02
CA LEU A 131 -7.81 -11.58 2.90
C LEU A 131 -7.75 -12.87 2.05
N PRO A 132 -7.67 -14.09 2.63
CA PRO A 132 -7.65 -15.32 1.83
C PRO A 132 -8.88 -15.44 0.91
N TYR A 133 -10.06 -15.07 1.40
CA TYR A 133 -11.30 -15.15 0.63
C TYR A 133 -11.34 -14.07 -0.47
N VAL A 134 -10.97 -12.83 -0.14
CA VAL A 134 -10.92 -11.72 -1.11
C VAL A 134 -9.95 -12.03 -2.26
N ILE A 135 -8.72 -12.45 -1.94
CA ILE A 135 -7.68 -12.78 -2.93
C ILE A 135 -8.16 -13.90 -3.86
N ARG A 136 -8.73 -14.96 -3.29
CA ARG A 136 -9.24 -16.09 -4.07
C ARG A 136 -10.37 -15.65 -5.00
N THR A 137 -11.33 -14.90 -4.49
CA THR A 137 -12.51 -14.46 -5.25
C THR A 137 -12.11 -13.53 -6.41
N LEU A 138 -11.23 -12.56 -6.18
CA LEU A 138 -10.73 -11.69 -7.24
C LEU A 138 -9.99 -12.49 -8.34
N ARG A 139 -9.17 -13.47 -7.96
CA ARG A 139 -8.48 -14.34 -8.92
C ARG A 139 -9.45 -15.22 -9.73
N GLU A 140 -10.47 -15.78 -9.07
CA GLU A 140 -11.53 -16.56 -9.73
C GLU A 140 -12.35 -15.71 -10.71
N GLU A 141 -12.54 -14.42 -10.41
CA GLU A 141 -13.15 -13.44 -11.32
C GLU A 141 -12.21 -12.95 -12.44
N GLY A 142 -10.97 -13.45 -12.50
CA GLY A 142 -10.00 -13.14 -13.55
C GLY A 142 -9.13 -11.90 -13.30
N TYR A 143 -9.19 -11.31 -12.11
CA TYR A 143 -8.26 -10.22 -11.74
C TYR A 143 -6.85 -10.75 -11.50
N LYS A 144 -5.86 -9.95 -11.91
CA LYS A 144 -4.47 -10.08 -11.47
C LYS A 144 -4.25 -9.12 -10.32
N LEU A 145 -3.68 -9.60 -9.21
CA LEU A 145 -3.16 -8.73 -8.17
C LEU A 145 -1.77 -8.25 -8.60
N VAL A 146 -1.62 -6.94 -8.77
CA VAL A 146 -0.43 -6.30 -9.35
C VAL A 146 0.03 -5.16 -8.45
N THR A 147 1.25 -4.67 -8.67
CA THR A 147 1.73 -3.46 -8.01
C THR A 147 1.03 -2.21 -8.55
N VAL A 148 1.06 -1.10 -7.81
CA VAL A 148 0.56 0.20 -8.31
C VAL A 148 1.28 0.62 -9.59
N SER A 149 2.60 0.39 -9.67
CA SER A 149 3.40 0.67 -10.87
C SER A 149 2.94 -0.11 -12.09
N ASP A 150 2.66 -1.41 -11.95
CA ASP A 150 2.16 -2.24 -13.04
C ASP A 150 0.74 -1.80 -13.45
N LEU A 151 -0.12 -1.52 -12.48
CA LEU A 151 -1.51 -1.11 -12.70
C LEU A 151 -1.59 0.18 -13.53
N LEU A 152 -0.71 1.14 -13.22
CA LEU A 152 -0.66 2.45 -13.88
C LEU A 152 0.29 2.47 -15.09
N ASN A 153 0.97 1.36 -15.37
CA ASN A 153 2.00 1.26 -16.40
C ASN A 153 3.07 2.36 -16.27
N ILE A 154 3.57 2.56 -15.04
CA ILE A 154 4.64 3.51 -14.72
C ILE A 154 5.83 2.75 -14.09
N PRO A 155 7.08 3.24 -14.26
CA PRO A 155 8.22 2.65 -13.57
C PRO A 155 8.03 2.73 -12.04
N SER A 156 8.32 1.63 -11.33
CA SER A 156 8.32 1.62 -9.86
C SER A 156 9.38 2.56 -9.27
N TYR A 157 10.48 2.75 -10.02
CA TYR A 157 11.56 3.66 -9.72
C TYR A 157 11.99 4.37 -10.99
N LYS A 158 12.37 5.64 -10.89
CA LYS A 158 12.95 6.34 -12.05
C LYS A 158 14.27 5.67 -12.45
N SER A 159 14.37 5.30 -13.71
CA SER A 159 15.61 4.85 -14.34
C SER A 159 16.55 6.05 -14.52
N GLY A 160 17.25 6.45 -13.45
CA GLY A 160 18.01 7.70 -13.42
C GLY A 160 19.36 7.67 -12.72
N GLN A 161 19.86 6.53 -12.20
CA GLN A 161 21.19 6.47 -11.56
C GLN A 161 21.97 5.14 -11.70
N ILE A 162 21.54 4.18 -12.53
CA ILE A 162 22.26 2.90 -12.70
C ILE A 162 23.39 2.99 -13.76
N GLU A 163 23.48 4.05 -14.58
CA GLU A 163 24.47 4.11 -15.67
C GLU A 163 25.89 4.58 -15.30
N MET A 164 26.23 4.85 -14.03
CA MET A 164 27.60 5.28 -13.66
C MET A 164 28.43 4.22 -12.91
N ARG A 165 28.44 2.97 -13.41
CA ARG A 165 29.51 2.03 -13.07
C ARG A 165 29.89 1.13 -14.25
N GLN A 166 30.36 1.74 -15.34
CA GLN A 166 31.35 1.13 -16.26
C GLN A 166 31.72 2.11 -17.37
N SER A 167 32.58 3.09 -17.09
CA SER A 167 33.70 3.46 -17.98
C SER A 167 34.47 4.67 -17.45
N GLN A 168 35.80 4.55 -17.55
CA GLN A 168 36.82 5.59 -17.64
C GLN A 168 37.26 6.36 -16.37
N SER A 169 38.45 5.92 -15.93
CA SER A 169 39.56 6.74 -15.46
C SER A 169 39.62 8.16 -16.02
N GLN A 170 39.41 9.17 -15.17
CA GLN A 170 40.35 10.25 -14.83
C GLN A 170 39.62 11.33 -14.02
N LEU A 171 40.33 11.89 -13.05
CA LEU A 171 39.82 12.78 -12.00
C LEU A 171 39.20 14.09 -12.52
N SER A 172 38.09 14.49 -11.89
CA SER A 172 37.82 15.88 -11.52
C SER A 172 36.78 15.90 -10.40
N MET A 173 37.20 16.32 -9.20
CA MET A 173 36.37 16.51 -8.02
C MET A 173 35.27 17.55 -8.26
N ARG A 174 34.00 17.11 -8.26
CA ARG A 174 32.82 17.73 -7.61
C ARG A 174 31.59 16.89 -7.97
N GLU A 175 30.66 16.78 -7.02
CA GLU A 175 29.31 16.19 -7.14
C GLU A 175 29.21 14.65 -6.97
N LEU A 176 29.36 14.22 -5.71
CA LEU A 176 28.68 13.03 -5.19
C LEU A 176 27.19 13.37 -5.06
N ALA A 177 26.41 13.18 -6.12
CA ALA A 177 24.96 13.20 -6.03
C ALA A 177 24.46 11.80 -5.64
N LEU A 178 23.91 11.72 -4.43
CA LEU A 178 23.20 10.56 -3.92
C LEU A 178 21.86 10.38 -4.64
N LEU A 179 21.47 9.12 -4.77
CA LEU A 179 20.14 8.61 -5.13
C LEU A 179 19.03 9.30 -4.33
N PHE A 180 18.04 9.85 -5.03
CA PHE A 180 16.59 9.77 -4.75
C PHE A 180 15.83 9.82 -6.09
#